data_AF-A0A1E3BEF1-F1
#
_entry.id   AF-A0A1E3BEF1-F1
#
_cell.length_a   1.000
_cell.length_b   1.000
_cell.length_c   1.000
_cell.angle_alpha   90.00
_cell.angle_beta   90.00
_cell.angle_gamma   90.00
#
_symmetry.space_group_name_H-M   'P 1'
#
loop_
_entity.id
_entity.type
_entity.pdbx_description
1 polymer ?
#
loop_
_entity_poly.entity_id
_entity_poly.type
_entity_poly.pdbx_seq_one_letter_code
_entity_poly.pdbx_strand_id
1 'polypeptide(L)'
;MSLYASDPAPPVLAHSLLSQPVQDTRDPSVPTERTCSLATEIKEGIICYSHALFRPGIVIGFSRPRRRGTGDDDDHEYIGQIPRYILTNHLLKRPSPAPGSFNTFIVHPFNLTIFSPQNLLTSLLSTNPTPTQSLSRKEAITRLDAVQLFPVYDFSAAMQAITQVSDTLHQIGEQPKHQQLTTQHPVVLIIAGLDTLVESVIRASNPIKGTAVLSAALRTLTRLSREYAAFLSVLLVNTSGLGLGTGTGDVAVADGDYQGEQLSVLLPSLLMKTLDQGTDTHLLVSRERGRAGRVGVEVIKDRVGDWLGRRCVWDG
;
A
#
# COMPACT_ATOMS: atom_id res chain seq x y z
N MET A 1 41.85 49.28 16.24
CA MET A 1 41.52 48.03 15.54
C MET A 1 41.19 46.97 16.57
N SER A 2 39.90 46.63 16.72
CA SER A 2 39.45 45.41 17.39
C SER A 2 38.11 45.05 16.72
N LEU A 3 38.16 44.04 15.86
CA LEU A 3 37.05 43.52 15.06
C LEU A 3 36.76 42.11 15.58
N TYR A 4 35.46 41.80 15.76
CA TYR A 4 34.86 40.53 16.18
C TYR A 4 34.81 40.25 17.70
N ALA A 5 33.81 40.83 18.35
CA ALA A 5 33.07 40.13 19.40
C ALA A 5 31.68 39.80 18.84
N SER A 6 31.48 38.57 18.40
CA SER A 6 30.16 38.07 18.00
C SER A 6 29.62 37.19 19.13
N ASP A 7 28.72 37.74 19.94
CA ASP A 7 28.00 36.94 20.91
C ASP A 7 27.10 35.92 20.18
N PRO A 8 27.04 34.66 20.63
CA PRO A 8 26.20 33.64 20.02
C PRO A 8 24.73 34.01 20.19
N ALA A 9 23.97 33.98 19.09
CA ALA A 9 22.54 34.23 19.12
C ALA A 9 21.82 33.20 20.01
N PRO A 10 20.88 33.62 20.87
CA PRO A 10 20.19 32.72 21.78
C PRO A 10 19.36 31.69 20.98
N PRO A 11 19.20 30.46 21.49
CA PRO A 11 18.47 29.41 20.79
C PRO A 11 16.99 29.77 20.67
N VAL A 12 16.52 29.93 19.43
CA VAL A 12 15.10 30.12 19.12
C VAL A 12 14.45 28.75 18.99
N LEU A 13 13.45 28.47 19.82
CA LEU A 13 12.68 27.23 19.77
C LEU A 13 11.79 27.23 18.51
N ALA A 14 11.74 26.13 17.77
CA ALA A 14 11.08 26.06 16.45
C ALA A 14 9.59 26.47 16.46
N HIS A 15 8.88 26.30 17.58
CA HIS A 15 7.48 26.71 17.72
C HIS A 15 7.28 28.24 17.67
N SER A 16 8.31 29.02 17.99
CA SER A 16 8.29 30.49 17.91
C SER A 16 8.29 31.01 16.47
N LEU A 17 8.69 30.19 15.50
CA LEU A 17 8.68 30.52 14.08
C LEU A 17 7.34 30.21 13.38
N LEU A 18 6.43 29.49 14.05
CA LEU A 18 5.16 29.04 13.49
C LEU A 18 3.96 29.91 13.90
N SER A 19 4.19 31.01 14.63
CA SER A 19 3.12 31.91 15.08
C SER A 19 3.00 33.14 14.18
N GLN A 20 2.54 32.93 12.95
CA GLN A 20 1.80 33.98 12.23
C GLN A 20 0.36 33.48 12.03
N PRO A 21 -0.65 34.16 12.60
CA PRO A 21 -2.02 33.95 12.18
C PRO A 21 -2.15 34.50 10.77
N VAL A 22 -2.18 33.63 9.76
CA VAL A 22 -2.50 34.01 8.39
C VAL A 22 -4.00 34.34 8.35
N GLN A 23 -4.32 35.61 8.57
CA GLN A 23 -5.57 36.19 8.11
C GLN A 23 -5.42 36.54 6.62
N ASP A 24 -6.27 35.91 5.82
CA ASP A 24 -6.76 36.28 4.48
C ASP A 24 -5.86 37.06 3.51
N THR A 25 -5.52 36.43 2.39
CA THR A 25 -5.76 37.00 1.05
C THR A 25 -5.61 35.91 -0.02
N ARG A 26 -6.67 35.72 -0.82
CA ARG A 26 -6.65 34.86 -2.02
C ARG A 26 -5.76 35.50 -3.08
N ASP A 27 -4.60 34.91 -3.33
CA ASP A 27 -3.78 35.19 -4.51
C ASP A 27 -4.24 34.28 -5.66
N PRO A 28 -4.73 34.82 -6.81
CA PRO A 28 -5.27 34.02 -7.91
C PRO A 28 -4.19 33.44 -8.86
N SER A 29 -2.91 33.42 -8.48
CA SER A 29 -1.81 32.97 -9.35
C SER A 29 -0.91 31.89 -8.75
N VAL A 30 -1.38 31.14 -7.75
CA VAL A 30 -0.76 29.86 -7.34
C VAL A 30 -1.49 28.74 -8.09
N PRO A 31 -0.79 27.86 -8.85
CA PRO A 31 -1.47 26.76 -9.53
C PRO A 31 -2.17 25.88 -8.51
N THR A 32 -3.42 25.57 -8.79
CA THR A 32 -4.34 24.76 -7.99
C THR A 32 -3.91 23.28 -7.94
N GLU A 33 -2.75 22.95 -7.37
CA GLU A 33 -2.19 21.58 -7.29
C GLU A 33 -2.91 20.66 -6.26
N ARG A 34 -3.95 21.15 -5.58
CA ARG A 34 -4.79 20.37 -4.64
C ARG A 34 -6.01 19.70 -5.30
N THR A 35 -6.00 19.52 -6.62
CA THR A 35 -7.16 19.04 -7.40
C THR A 35 -7.23 17.52 -7.60
N CYS A 36 -6.14 16.77 -7.39
CA CYS A 36 -6.19 15.30 -7.53
C CYS A 36 -6.82 14.64 -6.29
N SER A 37 -7.99 14.02 -6.48
CA SER A 37 -8.68 13.29 -5.42
C SER A 37 -8.02 11.92 -5.20
N LEU A 38 -7.95 11.46 -3.94
CA LEU A 38 -7.46 10.11 -3.65
C LEU A 38 -8.28 9.03 -4.37
N ALA A 39 -9.59 9.26 -4.54
CA ALA A 39 -10.47 8.36 -5.27
C ALA A 39 -10.11 8.26 -6.76
N THR A 40 -9.67 9.35 -7.40
CA THR A 40 -9.23 9.31 -8.81
C THR A 40 -7.92 8.53 -8.96
N GLU A 41 -6.97 8.65 -8.02
CA GLU A 41 -5.75 7.83 -8.04
C GLU A 41 -6.06 6.34 -7.87
N ILE A 42 -6.99 5.99 -6.97
CA ILE A 42 -7.41 4.59 -6.80
C ILE A 42 -8.06 4.07 -8.09
N LYS A 43 -8.89 4.89 -8.76
CA LYS A 43 -9.49 4.59 -10.07
C LYS A 43 -8.46 4.43 -11.18
N GLU A 44 -7.41 5.23 -11.18
CA GLU A 44 -6.34 5.09 -12.18
C GLU A 44 -5.42 3.91 -11.90
N GLY A 45 -5.29 3.49 -10.63
CA GLY A 45 -4.44 2.37 -10.25
C GLY A 45 -2.97 2.65 -10.55
N ILE A 46 -2.22 1.60 -10.90
CA ILE A 46 -0.76 1.69 -11.05
C ILE A 46 -0.39 2.35 -12.38
N ILE A 47 0.28 3.50 -12.30
CA ILE A 47 0.71 4.29 -13.46
C ILE A 47 2.18 4.67 -13.35
N CYS A 48 2.89 4.75 -14.48
CA CYS A 48 4.34 5.03 -14.54
C CYS A 48 4.65 6.54 -14.55
N TYR A 49 3.92 7.34 -13.75
CA TYR A 49 4.16 8.77 -13.58
C TYR A 49 4.83 9.05 -12.23
N SER A 50 5.75 10.01 -12.20
CA SER A 50 6.61 10.30 -11.03
C SER A 50 5.85 10.79 -9.80
N HIS A 51 4.68 11.41 -9.96
CA HIS A 51 3.88 12.00 -8.88
C HIS A 51 2.67 11.16 -8.46
N ALA A 52 2.39 10.06 -9.17
CA ALA A 52 1.25 9.18 -8.89
C ALA A 52 1.42 8.47 -7.55
N LEU A 53 0.30 8.23 -6.85
CA LEU A 53 0.30 7.53 -5.57
C LEU A 53 0.70 6.06 -5.73
N PHE A 54 0.17 5.42 -6.77
CA PHE A 54 0.45 4.03 -7.11
C PHE A 54 1.39 3.98 -8.31
N ARG A 55 2.69 3.80 -8.05
CA ARG A 55 3.72 3.80 -9.09
C ARG A 55 4.77 2.71 -8.87
N PRO A 56 5.52 2.31 -9.90
CA PRO A 56 6.70 1.47 -9.74
C PRO A 56 7.79 2.13 -8.88
N GLY A 57 8.66 1.31 -8.29
CA GLY A 57 9.82 1.77 -7.54
C GLY A 57 9.58 2.12 -6.09
N ILE A 58 8.37 1.87 -5.57
CA ILE A 58 7.99 2.12 -4.19
C ILE A 58 7.28 0.92 -3.56
N VAL A 59 7.32 0.85 -2.23
CA VAL A 59 6.54 -0.12 -1.44
C VAL A 59 5.33 0.57 -0.83
N ILE A 60 4.14 0.08 -1.17
CA ILE A 60 2.84 0.67 -0.79
C ILE A 60 2.18 -0.24 0.25
N GLY A 61 2.06 0.24 1.48
CA GLY A 61 1.39 -0.46 2.58
C GLY A 61 -0.10 -0.17 2.65
N PHE A 62 -0.90 -1.19 2.93
CA PHE A 62 -2.31 -1.09 3.27
C PHE A 62 -2.53 -1.72 4.64
N SER A 63 -3.12 -0.96 5.55
CA SER A 63 -3.46 -1.47 6.87
C SER A 63 -4.86 -1.05 7.29
N ARG A 64 -5.44 -1.79 8.21
CA ARG A 64 -6.73 -1.47 8.84
C ARG A 64 -6.54 -1.01 10.28
N PRO A 65 -7.42 -0.20 10.88
CA PRO A 65 -7.40 0.01 12.32
C PRO A 65 -7.78 -1.28 13.07
N ARG A 66 -7.17 -1.51 14.24
CA ARG A 66 -7.41 -2.67 15.10
C ARG A 66 -8.67 -2.44 15.92
N ARG A 67 -9.65 -3.34 15.82
CA ARG A 67 -10.90 -3.28 16.61
C ARG A 67 -10.78 -4.12 17.89
N ARG A 68 -11.38 -3.66 18.99
CA ARG A 68 -11.45 -4.43 20.25
C ARG A 68 -12.81 -5.14 20.35
N GLY A 69 -12.79 -6.46 20.43
CA GLY A 69 -13.89 -7.30 20.96
C GLY A 69 -15.09 -7.56 20.04
N THR A 70 -15.08 -8.72 19.38
CA THR A 70 -16.03 -9.86 19.42
C THR A 70 -15.44 -10.86 18.43
N GLY A 71 -15.38 -12.16 18.78
CA GLY A 71 -14.54 -13.17 18.12
C GLY A 71 -14.94 -13.58 16.70
N ASP A 72 -15.07 -12.61 15.79
CA ASP A 72 -15.33 -12.80 14.35
C ASP A 72 -14.81 -11.59 13.52
N ASP A 73 -13.69 -10.97 13.94
CA ASP A 73 -13.00 -9.89 13.19
C ASP A 73 -11.96 -10.42 12.19
N ASP A 74 -12.19 -11.65 11.70
CA ASP A 74 -11.41 -12.31 10.64
C ASP A 74 -11.89 -11.90 9.24
N ASP A 75 -12.90 -11.03 9.15
CA ASP A 75 -13.33 -10.47 7.88
C ASP A 75 -12.29 -9.46 7.35
N HIS A 76 -11.25 -10.01 6.75
CA HIS A 76 -10.21 -9.30 6.03
C HIS A 76 -10.68 -8.82 4.63
N GLU A 77 -11.96 -9.00 4.27
CA GLU A 77 -12.46 -8.67 2.94
C GLU A 77 -12.32 -7.17 2.65
N TYR A 78 -12.62 -6.30 3.63
CA TYR A 78 -12.61 -4.85 3.43
C TYR A 78 -11.21 -4.27 3.23
N ILE A 79 -10.19 -4.78 3.93
CA ILE A 79 -8.79 -4.34 3.73
C ILE A 79 -8.27 -4.78 2.35
N GLY A 80 -8.86 -5.85 1.81
CA GLY A 80 -8.61 -6.35 0.48
C GLY A 80 -9.24 -5.55 -0.65
N GLN A 81 -10.27 -4.74 -0.40
CA GLN A 81 -11.04 -4.09 -1.47
C GLN A 81 -10.19 -3.18 -2.36
N ILE A 82 -9.42 -2.26 -1.75
CA ILE A 82 -8.60 -1.30 -2.50
C ILE A 82 -7.46 -1.99 -3.26
N PRO A 83 -6.61 -2.83 -2.62
CA PRO A 83 -5.55 -3.53 -3.36
C PRO A 83 -6.09 -4.42 -4.48
N ARG A 84 -7.24 -5.09 -4.24
CA ARG A 84 -7.88 -5.94 -5.24
C ARG A 84 -8.45 -5.13 -6.40
N TYR A 85 -9.08 -3.99 -6.13
CA TYR A 85 -9.56 -3.09 -7.18
C TYR A 85 -8.42 -2.54 -8.04
N ILE A 86 -7.30 -2.14 -7.41
CA ILE A 86 -6.11 -1.68 -8.13
C ILE A 86 -5.57 -2.80 -9.02
N LEU A 87 -5.54 -4.03 -8.51
CA LEU A 87 -5.14 -5.21 -9.29
C LEU A 87 -6.11 -5.50 -10.45
N THR A 88 -7.43 -5.51 -10.22
CA THR A 88 -8.39 -5.80 -11.28
C THR A 88 -8.31 -4.75 -12.39
N ASN A 89 -8.21 -3.48 -12.03
CA ASN A 89 -8.01 -2.41 -12.99
C ASN A 89 -6.70 -2.56 -13.78
N HIS A 90 -5.60 -2.96 -13.12
CA HIS A 90 -4.33 -3.26 -13.79
C HIS A 90 -4.47 -4.38 -14.84
N LEU A 91 -5.18 -5.47 -14.49
CA LEU A 91 -5.43 -6.59 -15.40
C LEU A 91 -6.33 -6.22 -16.58
N LEU A 92 -7.27 -5.28 -16.37
CA LEU A 92 -8.17 -4.76 -17.41
C LEU A 92 -7.45 -3.86 -18.40
N LYS A 93 -6.56 -2.99 -17.93
CA LYS A 93 -5.79 -2.04 -18.77
C LYS A 93 -4.78 -2.72 -19.70
N ARG A 94 -4.47 -4.01 -19.49
CA ARG A 94 -3.55 -4.77 -20.33
C ARG A 94 -4.27 -5.30 -21.59
N PRO A 95 -3.59 -5.59 -22.70
CA PRO A 95 -4.09 -6.54 -23.69
C PRO A 95 -4.00 -7.99 -23.19
N SER A 96 -4.72 -8.92 -23.84
CA SER A 96 -4.71 -10.35 -23.48
C SER A 96 -3.26 -10.85 -23.29
N PRO A 97 -2.94 -11.53 -22.17
CA PRO A 97 -1.58 -11.99 -21.91
C PRO A 97 -1.16 -13.04 -22.94
N ALA A 98 0.13 -13.01 -23.32
CA ALA A 98 0.75 -14.14 -24.00
C ALA A 98 0.83 -15.33 -23.02
N PRO A 99 0.65 -16.57 -23.50
CA PRO A 99 0.72 -17.76 -22.65
C PRO A 99 2.08 -17.83 -21.94
N GLY A 100 2.07 -17.94 -20.61
CA GLY A 100 3.27 -18.03 -19.78
C GLY A 100 3.89 -16.69 -19.36
N SER A 101 3.31 -15.54 -19.74
CA SER A 101 3.76 -14.21 -19.28
C SER A 101 3.07 -13.79 -17.97
N PHE A 102 3.69 -14.05 -16.83
CA PHE A 102 3.24 -13.51 -15.55
C PHE A 102 3.64 -12.05 -15.39
N ASN A 103 2.71 -11.21 -14.94
CA ASN A 103 2.99 -9.81 -14.56
C ASN A 103 2.51 -9.47 -13.16
N THR A 104 1.83 -10.40 -12.49
CA THR A 104 1.32 -10.22 -11.15
C THR A 104 1.71 -11.43 -10.34
N PHE A 105 2.35 -11.19 -9.20
CA PHE A 105 2.71 -12.22 -8.24
C PHE A 105 2.02 -11.91 -6.92
N ILE A 106 1.36 -12.89 -6.31
CA ILE A 106 0.66 -12.72 -5.03
C ILE A 106 1.17 -13.75 -4.04
N VAL A 107 1.87 -13.30 -3.01
CA VAL A 107 2.27 -14.13 -1.86
C VAL A 107 1.25 -13.92 -0.74
N HIS A 108 0.62 -14.99 -0.27
CA HIS A 108 -0.39 -14.90 0.77
C HIS A 108 -0.47 -16.16 1.64
N PRO A 109 -0.87 -16.06 2.92
CA PRO A 109 -1.19 -17.21 3.74
C PRO A 109 -2.25 -18.09 3.08
N PHE A 110 -2.11 -19.41 3.17
CA PHE A 110 -3.04 -20.37 2.54
C PHE A 110 -4.50 -20.19 2.99
N ASN A 111 -4.72 -19.76 4.24
CA ASN A 111 -6.05 -19.51 4.80
C ASN A 111 -6.63 -18.12 4.45
N LEU A 112 -5.85 -17.25 3.80
CA LEU A 112 -6.29 -15.90 3.46
C LEU A 112 -7.02 -15.88 2.12
N THR A 113 -8.30 -15.49 2.13
CA THR A 113 -9.18 -15.55 0.94
C THR A 113 -9.24 -14.25 0.14
N ILE A 114 -8.61 -13.16 0.62
CA ILE A 114 -8.66 -11.82 -0.01
C ILE A 114 -8.38 -11.86 -1.52
N PHE A 115 -7.36 -12.63 -1.92
CA PHE A 115 -6.92 -12.77 -3.31
C PHE A 115 -7.20 -14.17 -3.86
N SER A 116 -8.20 -14.86 -3.30
CA SER A 116 -8.64 -16.15 -3.86
C SER A 116 -9.09 -15.97 -5.31
N PRO A 117 -8.91 -16.98 -6.19
CA PRO A 117 -9.32 -16.89 -7.58
C PRO A 117 -10.79 -16.50 -7.76
N GLN A 118 -11.66 -16.94 -6.83
CA GLN A 118 -13.10 -16.62 -6.84
C GLN A 118 -13.34 -15.13 -6.57
N ASN A 119 -12.64 -14.55 -5.59
CA ASN A 119 -12.75 -13.13 -5.26
C ASN A 119 -12.17 -12.25 -6.37
N LEU A 120 -11.03 -12.64 -6.95
CA LEU A 120 -10.44 -11.95 -8.09
C LEU A 120 -11.37 -11.97 -9.32
N LEU A 121 -11.96 -13.13 -9.63
CA LEU A 121 -12.91 -13.26 -10.74
C LEU A 121 -14.17 -12.42 -10.51
N THR A 122 -14.72 -12.47 -9.29
CA THR A 122 -15.89 -11.68 -8.92
C THR A 122 -15.59 -10.19 -9.08
N SER A 123 -14.45 -9.72 -8.56
CA SER A 123 -14.04 -8.33 -8.70
C SER A 123 -13.79 -7.93 -10.16
N LEU A 124 -13.20 -8.78 -11.00
CA LEU A 124 -13.03 -8.48 -12.44
C LEU A 124 -14.37 -8.33 -13.16
N LEU A 125 -15.36 -9.16 -12.83
CA LEU A 125 -16.69 -9.10 -13.43
C LEU A 125 -17.51 -7.92 -12.92
N SER A 126 -17.28 -7.48 -11.68
CA SER A 126 -17.94 -6.31 -11.09
C SER A 126 -17.28 -4.98 -11.46
N THR A 127 -15.98 -4.98 -11.77
CA THR A 127 -15.23 -3.77 -12.14
C THR A 127 -15.65 -3.34 -13.54
N ASN A 128 -16.49 -2.31 -13.65
CA ASN A 128 -16.90 -1.71 -14.92
C ASN A 128 -16.14 -0.38 -15.13
N PRO A 129 -15.02 -0.36 -15.87
CA PRO A 129 -14.31 0.88 -16.16
C PRO A 129 -15.10 1.81 -17.09
N THR A 130 -15.98 1.26 -17.95
CA THR A 130 -16.85 2.00 -18.87
C THR A 130 -18.13 1.21 -19.20
N PRO A 131 -19.28 1.86 -19.46
CA PRO A 131 -20.56 1.19 -19.75
C PRO A 131 -20.59 0.41 -21.08
N THR A 132 -19.54 0.45 -21.89
CA THR A 132 -19.47 -0.18 -23.22
C THR A 132 -18.69 -1.49 -23.25
N GLN A 133 -18.02 -1.89 -22.16
CA GLN A 133 -17.12 -3.05 -22.16
C GLN A 133 -17.38 -3.96 -20.96
N SER A 134 -18.55 -4.60 -20.93
CA SER A 134 -18.82 -5.70 -19.99
C SER A 134 -17.95 -6.91 -20.37
N LEU A 135 -16.97 -7.23 -19.54
CA LEU A 135 -16.02 -8.30 -19.82
C LEU A 135 -16.69 -9.68 -19.70
N SER A 136 -16.50 -10.55 -20.69
CA SER A 136 -17.05 -11.92 -20.62
C SER A 136 -16.32 -12.75 -19.57
N ARG A 137 -17.00 -13.70 -18.93
CA ARG A 137 -16.37 -14.62 -17.95
C ARG A 137 -15.14 -15.33 -18.50
N LYS A 138 -15.16 -15.73 -19.77
CA LYS A 138 -14.03 -16.41 -20.43
C LYS A 138 -12.83 -15.46 -20.55
N GLU A 139 -13.07 -14.23 -20.97
CA GLU A 139 -12.00 -13.22 -21.04
C GLU A 139 -11.42 -12.91 -19.66
N ALA A 140 -12.27 -12.86 -18.61
CA ALA A 140 -11.81 -12.59 -17.24
C ALA A 140 -10.84 -13.67 -16.77
N ILE A 141 -11.16 -14.93 -17.06
CA ILE A 141 -10.27 -16.07 -16.76
C ILE A 141 -8.95 -15.92 -17.51
N THR A 142 -8.99 -15.58 -18.81
CA THR A 142 -7.76 -15.33 -19.59
C THR A 142 -6.94 -14.17 -19.02
N ARG A 143 -7.55 -13.15 -18.40
CA ARG A 143 -6.79 -12.09 -17.69
C ARG A 143 -6.13 -12.60 -16.41
N LEU A 144 -6.78 -13.53 -15.71
CA LEU A 144 -6.25 -14.14 -14.48
C LEU A 144 -5.08 -15.09 -14.76
N ASP A 145 -4.91 -15.60 -15.98
CA ASP A 145 -3.74 -16.41 -16.36
C ASP A 145 -2.41 -15.64 -16.22
N ALA A 146 -2.45 -14.29 -16.14
CA ALA A 146 -1.28 -13.45 -15.88
C ALA A 146 -0.88 -13.35 -14.39
N VAL A 147 -1.72 -13.89 -13.49
CA VAL A 147 -1.56 -13.84 -12.04
C VAL A 147 -0.98 -15.17 -11.53
N GLN A 148 0.16 -15.10 -10.86
CA GLN A 148 0.76 -16.24 -10.17
C GLN A 148 0.55 -16.13 -8.66
N LEU A 149 -0.12 -17.12 -8.07
CA LEU A 149 -0.38 -17.21 -6.63
C LEU A 149 0.68 -18.08 -5.95
N PHE A 150 1.19 -17.62 -4.81
CA PHE A 150 2.10 -18.34 -3.92
C PHE A 150 1.44 -18.48 -2.53
N PRO A 151 0.60 -19.51 -2.32
CA PRO A 151 0.06 -19.80 -1.00
C PRO A 151 1.19 -20.32 -0.10
N VAL A 152 1.30 -19.74 1.10
CA VAL A 152 2.35 -20.08 2.07
C VAL A 152 1.76 -20.40 3.44
N TYR A 153 2.47 -21.22 4.22
CA TYR A 153 2.02 -21.66 5.55
C TYR A 153 2.79 -20.99 6.70
N ASP A 154 3.99 -20.51 6.43
CA ASP A 154 4.84 -19.86 7.41
C ASP A 154 5.67 -18.73 6.77
N PHE A 155 6.37 -17.99 7.62
CA PHE A 155 7.21 -16.88 7.20
C PHE A 155 8.40 -17.32 6.33
N SER A 156 8.94 -18.53 6.54
CA SER A 156 10.07 -19.03 5.76
C SER A 156 9.65 -19.31 4.31
N ALA A 157 8.50 -19.94 4.12
CA ALA A 157 7.89 -20.17 2.82
C ALA A 157 7.56 -18.86 2.10
N ALA A 158 7.10 -17.83 2.82
CA ALA A 158 6.90 -16.50 2.26
C ALA A 158 8.20 -15.91 1.71
N MET A 159 9.30 -16.02 2.45
CA MET A 159 10.61 -15.54 1.99
C MET A 159 11.13 -16.32 0.79
N GLN A 160 10.92 -17.64 0.74
CA GLN A 160 11.26 -18.45 -0.42
C GLN A 160 10.47 -18.03 -1.66
N ALA A 161 9.17 -17.76 -1.52
CA ALA A 161 8.34 -17.24 -2.61
C ALA A 161 8.84 -15.87 -3.10
N ILE A 162 9.20 -14.95 -2.19
CA ILE A 162 9.78 -13.65 -2.55
C ILE A 162 11.10 -13.83 -3.33
N THR A 163 11.96 -14.77 -2.93
CA THR A 163 13.19 -15.08 -3.68
C THR A 163 12.89 -15.64 -5.07
N GLN A 164 11.94 -16.57 -5.21
CA GLN A 164 11.53 -17.09 -6.53
C GLN A 164 10.98 -15.98 -7.44
N VAL A 165 10.20 -15.06 -6.89
CA VAL A 165 9.71 -13.88 -7.64
C VAL A 165 10.89 -12.99 -8.04
N SER A 166 11.86 -12.75 -7.15
CA SER A 166 13.08 -12.00 -7.48
C SER A 166 13.84 -12.62 -8.66
N ASP A 167 14.02 -13.94 -8.69
CA ASP A 167 14.71 -14.63 -9.78
C ASP A 167 13.93 -14.48 -11.11
N THR A 168 12.60 -14.53 -11.04
CA THR A 168 11.73 -14.31 -12.20
C THR A 168 11.81 -12.86 -12.70
N LEU A 169 11.82 -11.88 -11.79
CA LEU A 169 11.99 -10.46 -12.11
C LEU A 169 13.34 -10.18 -12.76
N HIS A 170 14.40 -10.85 -12.31
CA HIS A 170 15.72 -10.74 -12.91
C HIS A 170 15.70 -11.21 -14.38
N GLN A 171 15.07 -12.37 -14.65
CA GLN A 171 14.91 -12.88 -16.01
C GLN A 171 14.08 -11.93 -16.91
N ILE A 172 13.05 -11.28 -16.35
CA ILE A 172 12.26 -10.27 -17.07
C ILE A 172 13.11 -9.02 -17.37
N GLY A 173 13.93 -8.59 -16.41
CA GLY A 173 14.80 -7.42 -16.53
C GLY A 173 15.91 -7.57 -17.57
N GLU A 174 16.47 -8.78 -17.72
CA GLU A 174 17.55 -9.11 -18.65
C GLU A 174 17.09 -9.27 -20.12
N GLN A 175 15.79 -9.17 -20.43
CA GLN A 175 15.31 -9.24 -21.81
C GLN A 175 15.80 -8.01 -22.63
N PRO A 176 16.21 -8.19 -23.91
CA PRO A 176 16.82 -7.12 -24.70
C PRO A 176 15.95 -5.86 -24.81
N LYS A 177 16.56 -4.70 -24.54
CA LYS A 177 15.94 -3.34 -24.56
C LYS A 177 15.08 -3.01 -25.80
N HIS A 178 15.26 -3.72 -26.92
CA HIS A 178 14.44 -3.55 -28.13
C HIS A 178 12.99 -4.04 -27.98
N GLN A 179 12.67 -4.94 -27.02
CA GLN A 179 11.29 -5.32 -26.68
C GLN A 179 10.70 -4.51 -25.50
N GLN A 180 11.53 -3.85 -24.70
CA GLN A 180 11.10 -3.06 -23.53
C GLN A 180 10.44 -1.74 -23.90
N LEU A 181 10.75 -1.15 -25.07
CA LEU A 181 10.05 0.04 -25.58
C LEU A 181 8.54 -0.21 -25.84
N THR A 182 8.12 -1.48 -25.92
CA THR A 182 6.73 -1.88 -26.14
C THR A 182 5.99 -2.40 -24.91
N THR A 183 6.66 -2.66 -23.78
CA THR A 183 6.02 -3.16 -22.55
C THR A 183 5.84 -2.05 -21.52
N GLN A 184 4.90 -1.13 -21.76
CA GLN A 184 4.55 -0.04 -20.83
C GLN A 184 3.80 -0.49 -19.56
N HIS A 185 3.73 -1.80 -19.27
CA HIS A 185 2.89 -2.32 -18.19
C HIS A 185 3.74 -2.72 -16.98
N PRO A 186 3.47 -2.15 -15.80
CA PRO A 186 4.22 -2.47 -14.60
C PRO A 186 3.93 -3.90 -14.13
N VAL A 187 4.92 -4.53 -13.52
CA VAL A 187 4.77 -5.79 -12.78
C VAL A 187 4.30 -5.48 -11.36
N VAL A 188 3.39 -6.28 -10.85
CA VAL A 188 2.76 -6.09 -9.54
C VAL A 188 3.15 -7.24 -8.62
N LEU A 189 3.77 -6.95 -7.48
CA LEU A 189 4.02 -7.92 -6.41
C LEU A 189 3.14 -7.56 -5.22
N ILE A 190 2.18 -8.43 -4.89
CA ILE A 190 1.32 -8.28 -3.73
C ILE A 190 1.78 -9.27 -2.65
N ILE A 191 1.96 -8.77 -1.43
CA ILE A 191 2.29 -9.60 -0.27
C ILE A 191 1.23 -9.31 0.79
N ALA A 192 0.38 -10.29 1.05
CA ALA A 192 -0.71 -10.16 2.00
C ALA A 192 -0.42 -10.96 3.27
N GLY A 193 -0.78 -10.43 4.44
CA GLY A 193 -0.66 -11.14 5.71
C GLY A 193 0.77 -11.41 6.17
N LEU A 194 1.76 -10.64 5.72
CA LEU A 194 3.14 -10.80 6.20
C LEU A 194 3.24 -10.59 7.72
N ASP A 195 2.46 -9.65 8.24
CA ASP A 195 2.30 -9.37 9.67
C ASP A 195 1.78 -10.58 10.45
N THR A 196 0.74 -11.27 9.96
CA THR A 196 0.20 -12.47 10.63
C THR A 196 1.18 -13.65 10.61
N LEU A 197 1.95 -13.81 9.53
CA LEU A 197 3.03 -14.81 9.47
C LEU A 197 4.13 -14.51 10.49
N VAL A 198 4.50 -13.23 10.65
CA VAL A 198 5.49 -12.81 11.64
C VAL A 198 4.95 -12.95 13.07
N GLU A 199 3.67 -12.65 13.31
CA GLU A 199 3.04 -12.89 14.62
C GLU A 199 3.18 -14.37 15.05
N SER A 200 3.11 -15.31 14.10
CA SER A 200 3.36 -16.73 14.37
C SER A 200 4.82 -17.00 14.78
N VAL A 201 5.80 -16.30 14.18
CA VAL A 201 7.21 -16.35 14.60
C VAL A 201 7.40 -15.75 16.00
N ILE A 202 6.71 -14.65 16.30
CA ILE A 202 6.73 -14.03 17.63
C ILE A 202 6.20 -15.01 18.68
N ARG A 203 5.05 -15.64 18.39
CA ARG A 203 4.41 -16.62 19.27
C ARG A 203 5.29 -17.86 19.51
N ALA A 204 5.98 -18.34 18.48
CA ALA A 204 6.87 -19.50 18.57
C ALA A 204 8.25 -19.18 19.15
N SER A 205 8.66 -17.90 19.19
CA SER A 205 9.97 -17.49 19.67
C SER A 205 9.84 -16.26 20.57
N ASN A 206 10.05 -15.06 20.04
CA ASN A 206 9.92 -13.82 20.81
C ASN A 206 9.73 -12.60 19.89
N PRO A 207 9.27 -11.45 20.43
CA PRO A 207 9.05 -10.23 19.66
C PRO A 207 10.31 -9.70 18.95
N ILE A 208 11.49 -9.85 19.56
CA ILE A 208 12.76 -9.37 19.00
C ILE A 208 13.08 -10.12 17.71
N LYS A 209 13.02 -11.45 17.73
CA LYS A 209 13.24 -12.30 16.57
C LYS A 209 12.22 -12.03 15.47
N GLY A 210 10.92 -11.94 15.83
CA GLY A 210 9.87 -11.61 14.88
C GLY A 210 10.10 -10.27 14.18
N THR A 211 10.46 -9.24 14.94
CA THR A 211 10.81 -7.92 14.39
C THR A 211 12.05 -8.00 13.49
N ALA A 212 13.09 -8.72 13.90
CA ALA A 212 14.32 -8.85 13.13
C ALA A 212 14.07 -9.51 11.77
N VAL A 213 13.28 -10.59 11.72
CA VAL A 213 12.95 -11.26 10.46
C VAL A 213 12.05 -10.39 9.57
N LEU A 214 11.07 -9.67 10.14
CA LEU A 214 10.25 -8.72 9.39
C LEU A 214 11.11 -7.60 8.80
N SER A 215 12.02 -7.02 9.59
CA SER A 215 12.94 -5.97 9.13
C SER A 215 13.81 -6.45 7.97
N ALA A 216 14.30 -7.69 8.03
CA ALA A 216 15.05 -8.30 6.94
C ALA A 216 14.19 -8.46 5.68
N ALA A 217 12.94 -8.96 5.80
CA ALA A 217 12.03 -9.10 4.68
C ALA A 217 11.70 -7.75 4.01
N LEU A 218 11.35 -6.74 4.81
CA LEU A 218 11.04 -5.40 4.30
C LEU A 218 12.25 -4.75 3.61
N ARG A 219 13.46 -5.01 4.11
CA ARG A 219 14.70 -4.58 3.43
C ARG A 219 14.85 -5.26 2.07
N THR A 220 14.56 -6.56 1.97
CA THR A 220 14.56 -7.27 0.68
C THR A 220 13.53 -6.67 -0.28
N LEU A 221 12.30 -6.41 0.18
CA LEU A 221 11.26 -5.80 -0.65
C LEU A 221 11.61 -4.40 -1.11
N THR A 222 12.18 -3.59 -0.22
CA THR A 222 12.69 -2.26 -0.56
C THR A 222 13.82 -2.37 -1.57
N ARG A 223 14.75 -3.32 -1.42
CA ARG A 223 15.81 -3.52 -2.40
C ARG A 223 15.23 -3.90 -3.76
N LEU A 224 14.30 -4.86 -3.82
CA LEU A 224 13.66 -5.28 -5.07
C LEU A 224 12.90 -4.14 -5.74
N SER A 225 12.13 -3.35 -4.98
CA SER A 225 11.40 -2.21 -5.54
C SER A 225 12.36 -1.19 -6.14
N ARG A 226 13.50 -0.92 -5.51
CA ARG A 226 14.51 0.01 -6.01
C ARG A 226 15.32 -0.55 -7.19
N GLU A 227 15.65 -1.85 -7.16
CA GLU A 227 16.40 -2.54 -8.21
C GLU A 227 15.60 -2.58 -9.52
N TYR A 228 14.29 -2.85 -9.44
CA TYR A 228 13.37 -2.91 -10.58
C TYR A 228 12.45 -1.68 -10.65
N ALA A 229 12.94 -0.51 -10.23
CA ALA A 229 12.11 0.71 -10.08
C ALA A 229 11.43 1.19 -11.38
N ALA A 230 11.94 0.76 -12.54
CA ALA A 230 11.35 1.11 -13.83
C ALA A 230 9.98 0.45 -14.06
N PHE A 231 9.70 -0.71 -13.44
CA PHE A 231 8.50 -1.48 -13.76
C PHE A 231 7.86 -2.24 -12.59
N LEU A 232 8.53 -2.46 -11.45
CA LEU A 232 7.96 -3.19 -10.31
C LEU A 232 7.22 -2.27 -9.33
N SER A 233 5.98 -2.59 -9.01
CA SER A 233 5.22 -2.02 -7.89
C SER A 233 4.95 -3.07 -6.83
N VAL A 234 5.22 -2.76 -5.55
CA VAL A 234 5.05 -3.69 -4.43
C VAL A 234 3.92 -3.20 -3.54
N LEU A 235 2.91 -4.05 -3.32
CA LEU A 235 1.78 -3.80 -2.44
C LEU A 235 1.86 -4.73 -1.22
N LEU A 236 1.95 -4.16 -0.02
CA LEU A 236 1.97 -4.89 1.24
C LEU A 236 0.60 -4.73 1.92
N VAL A 237 -0.15 -5.82 2.08
CA VAL A 237 -1.49 -5.81 2.67
C VAL A 237 -1.47 -6.46 4.04
N ASN A 238 -1.67 -5.67 5.09
CA ASN A 238 -1.56 -6.10 6.48
C ASN A 238 -2.92 -6.49 7.05
N THR A 239 -2.99 -7.63 7.72
CA THR A 239 -4.25 -8.22 8.19
C THR A 239 -4.41 -8.22 9.72
N SER A 240 -3.35 -8.01 10.50
CA SER A 240 -3.35 -7.96 11.98
C SER A 240 -3.88 -6.63 12.57
N GLY A 241 -4.01 -5.59 11.75
CA GLY A 241 -4.54 -4.26 12.10
C GLY A 241 -3.59 -3.35 12.88
N LEU A 242 -3.85 -2.03 12.85
CA LEU A 242 -3.05 -0.95 13.44
C LEU A 242 -3.71 -0.30 14.65
N GLY A 243 -2.91 0.12 15.64
CA GLY A 243 -3.33 0.85 16.82
C GLY A 243 -3.64 0.01 18.05
N LEU A 244 -3.72 0.70 19.19
CA LEU A 244 -4.35 0.20 20.40
C LEU A 244 -5.86 0.16 20.11
N GLY A 245 -6.51 -1.00 20.26
CA GLY A 245 -7.95 -1.11 20.05
C GLY A 245 -8.72 -0.28 21.08
N THR A 246 -8.90 1.01 20.82
CA THR A 246 -9.54 1.97 21.73
C THR A 246 -11.05 1.86 21.69
N GLY A 247 -11.62 0.67 21.95
CA GLY A 247 -13.01 0.43 22.40
C GLY A 247 -14.16 0.79 21.44
N THR A 248 -14.00 1.79 20.59
CA THR A 248 -14.85 2.10 19.46
C THR A 248 -14.15 1.48 18.26
N GLY A 249 -14.84 0.65 17.47
CA GLY A 249 -14.35 0.21 16.16
C GLY A 249 -14.23 1.34 15.12
N ASP A 250 -14.01 2.53 15.64
CA ASP A 250 -13.96 3.83 15.03
C ASP A 250 -12.70 4.45 15.58
N VAL A 251 -11.65 4.37 14.78
CA VAL A 251 -11.00 5.64 14.49
C VAL A 251 -12.04 6.37 13.66
N ALA A 252 -12.86 7.18 14.31
CA ALA A 252 -13.58 8.19 13.58
C ALA A 252 -12.51 8.89 12.74
N VAL A 253 -12.78 9.10 11.46
CA VAL A 253 -12.13 10.16 10.69
C VAL A 253 -12.58 11.48 11.34
N ALA A 254 -12.25 11.67 12.62
CA ALA A 254 -12.56 12.82 13.43
C ALA A 254 -11.42 13.79 13.15
N ASP A 255 -11.62 14.57 12.09
CA ASP A 255 -11.28 16.00 11.96
C ASP A 255 -9.88 16.48 12.39
N GLY A 256 -8.95 15.56 12.60
CA GLY A 256 -7.61 15.84 13.11
C GLY A 256 -6.58 15.61 12.04
N ASP A 257 -5.78 16.65 11.80
CA ASP A 257 -4.52 16.59 11.08
C ASP A 257 -3.58 15.64 11.85
N TYR A 258 -3.25 14.47 11.29
CA TYR A 258 -2.39 13.49 11.98
C TYR A 258 -0.92 13.96 11.94
N GLN A 259 -0.57 14.89 12.82
CA GLN A 259 0.83 15.23 13.08
C GLN A 259 1.50 14.14 13.96
N GLY A 260 2.82 14.00 13.81
CA GLY A 260 3.63 12.83 14.21
C GLY A 260 3.50 12.29 15.65
N GLU A 261 2.85 12.99 16.58
CA GLU A 261 2.53 12.45 17.91
C GLU A 261 1.42 11.37 17.89
N GLN A 262 0.48 11.41 16.93
CA GLN A 262 -0.62 10.43 16.84
C GLN A 262 -0.23 9.11 16.14
N LEU A 263 0.85 9.07 15.34
CA LEU A 263 1.37 7.81 14.78
C LEU A 263 1.83 6.84 15.87
N SER A 264 2.24 7.35 17.03
CA SER A 264 2.58 6.52 18.20
C SER A 264 1.38 5.72 18.73
N VAL A 265 0.17 6.26 18.58
CA VAL A 265 -1.11 5.61 18.95
C VAL A 265 -1.47 4.54 17.94
N LEU A 266 -1.18 4.77 16.65
CA LEU A 266 -1.42 3.82 15.55
C LEU A 266 -0.36 2.70 15.47
N LEU A 267 0.87 2.96 15.91
CA LEU A 267 1.99 2.02 15.85
C LEU A 267 2.53 1.71 17.27
N PRO A 268 1.72 1.14 18.16
CA PRO A 268 2.11 0.91 19.56
C PRO A 268 3.20 -0.17 19.70
N SER A 269 3.29 -1.11 18.77
CA SER A 269 4.25 -2.21 18.84
C SER A 269 5.48 -1.98 17.95
N LEU A 270 6.60 -2.58 18.33
CA LEU A 270 7.82 -2.58 17.53
C LEU A 270 7.59 -3.18 16.14
N LEU A 271 6.77 -4.24 16.05
CA LEU A 271 6.36 -4.87 14.79
C LEU A 271 5.73 -3.85 13.84
N MET A 272 4.78 -3.06 14.33
CA MET A 272 4.03 -2.08 13.53
C MET A 272 4.93 -0.92 13.10
N LYS A 273 5.83 -0.45 13.99
CA LYS A 273 6.83 0.55 13.63
C LYS A 273 7.78 0.04 12.55
N THR A 274 8.25 -1.20 12.66
CA THR A 274 9.10 -1.83 11.64
C THR A 274 8.36 -1.97 10.31
N LEU A 275 7.08 -2.34 10.35
CA LEU A 275 6.26 -2.43 9.16
C LEU A 275 6.13 -1.09 8.45
N ASP A 276 5.77 -0.05 9.20
CA ASP A 276 5.67 1.30 8.65
C ASP A 276 7.00 1.74 8.03
N GLN A 277 8.12 1.55 8.74
CA GLN A 277 9.47 1.88 8.24
C GLN A 277 9.82 1.21 6.91
N GLY A 278 9.29 0.02 6.64
CA GLY A 278 9.49 -0.71 5.39
C GLY A 278 8.61 -0.28 4.22
N THR A 279 7.69 0.67 4.44
CA THR A 279 6.81 1.21 3.41
C THR A 279 7.20 2.65 3.05
N ASP A 280 7.12 2.98 1.76
CA ASP A 280 7.32 4.35 1.28
C ASP A 280 6.02 5.15 1.40
N THR A 281 4.90 4.53 1.06
CA THR A 281 3.55 5.08 1.18
C THR A 281 2.71 4.11 2.01
N HIS A 282 1.88 4.61 2.92
CA HIS A 282 1.04 3.79 3.78
C HIS A 282 -0.38 4.34 3.83
N LEU A 283 -1.34 3.49 3.46
CA LEU A 283 -2.77 3.79 3.46
C LEU A 283 -3.45 3.06 4.61
N LEU A 284 -4.27 3.80 5.36
CA LEU A 284 -5.19 3.27 6.36
C LEU A 284 -6.57 3.09 5.72
N VAL A 285 -7.12 1.88 5.79
CA VAL A 285 -8.43 1.51 5.26
C VAL A 285 -9.36 1.17 6.44
N SER A 286 -10.44 1.91 6.56
CA SER A 286 -11.44 1.79 7.64
C SER A 286 -12.81 1.46 7.06
N ARG A 287 -13.67 0.79 7.84
CA ARG A 287 -15.07 0.59 7.44
C ARG A 287 -15.87 1.87 7.70
N GLU A 288 -16.72 2.26 6.76
CA GLU A 288 -17.63 3.39 6.98
C GLU A 288 -18.81 2.96 7.88
N ARG A 289 -19.16 3.77 8.89
CA ARG A 289 -20.32 3.52 9.74
C ARG A 289 -21.63 3.66 8.95
N GLY A 290 -22.48 2.64 9.03
CA GLY A 290 -23.87 2.71 8.55
C GLY A 290 -24.08 2.51 7.06
N ARG A 291 -23.04 2.22 6.26
CA ARG A 291 -23.17 1.86 4.84
C ARG A 291 -22.35 0.62 4.53
N ALA A 292 -23.03 -0.52 4.37
CA ALA A 292 -22.39 -1.79 4.04
C ALA A 292 -21.64 -1.68 2.70
N GLY A 293 -20.38 -2.13 2.69
CA GLY A 293 -19.55 -2.18 1.48
C GLY A 293 -18.66 -0.97 1.22
N ARG A 294 -18.81 0.14 1.96
CA ARG A 294 -17.98 1.34 1.78
C ARG A 294 -16.79 1.38 2.73
N VAL A 295 -15.66 1.86 2.22
CA VAL A 295 -14.43 1.99 3.02
C VAL A 295 -13.88 3.41 2.97
N GLY A 296 -13.49 3.93 4.14
CA GLY A 296 -12.73 5.17 4.24
C GLY A 296 -11.25 4.88 4.05
N VAL A 297 -10.60 5.62 3.16
CA VAL A 297 -9.17 5.48 2.85
C VAL A 297 -8.45 6.77 3.19
N GLU A 298 -7.33 6.67 3.88
CA GLU A 298 -6.48 7.80 4.25
C GLU A 298 -5.00 7.48 4.03
N VAL A 299 -4.23 8.43 3.51
CA VAL A 299 -2.77 8.32 3.40
C VAL A 299 -2.14 8.79 4.72
N ILE A 300 -1.65 7.85 5.51
CA ILE A 300 -1.01 8.12 6.82
C ILE A 300 0.50 8.27 6.71
N LYS A 301 1.07 7.93 5.56
CA LYS A 301 2.48 8.14 5.22
C LYS A 301 2.66 8.30 3.73
N ASP A 302 3.47 9.26 3.33
CA ASP A 302 4.04 9.38 1.99
C ASP A 302 5.46 9.93 2.14
N ARG A 303 6.46 9.12 1.77
CA ARG A 303 7.87 9.47 1.94
C ARG A 303 8.37 10.48 0.90
N VAL A 304 7.73 10.54 -0.27
CA VAL A 304 8.28 11.25 -1.44
C VAL A 304 7.33 12.29 -2.00
N GLY A 305 6.02 12.16 -1.78
CA GLY A 305 5.01 13.04 -2.36
C GLY A 305 4.14 13.81 -1.37
N ASP A 306 3.19 14.54 -1.93
CA ASP A 306 2.28 15.44 -1.23
C ASP A 306 0.90 14.79 -0.98
N TRP A 307 0.87 13.46 -0.80
CA TRP A 307 -0.36 12.70 -0.58
C TRP A 307 -0.72 12.56 0.89
N LEU A 308 0.19 12.86 1.82
CA LEU A 308 -0.04 12.73 3.26
C LEU A 308 -1.30 13.49 3.70
N GLY A 309 -2.14 12.83 4.50
CA GLY A 309 -3.38 13.38 5.04
C GLY A 309 -4.55 13.44 4.05
N ARG A 310 -4.37 13.04 2.79
CA ARG A 310 -5.48 12.96 1.84
C ARG A 310 -6.40 11.79 2.18
N ARG A 311 -7.70 12.00 2.02
CA ARG A 311 -8.76 11.05 2.41
C ARG A 311 -9.81 10.93 1.32
N CYS A 312 -10.44 9.76 1.21
CA CYS A 312 -11.65 9.58 0.44
C CYS A 312 -12.52 8.44 0.99
N VAL A 313 -13.81 8.47 0.67
CA VAL A 313 -14.69 7.31 0.79
C VAL A 313 -14.69 6.57 -0.53
N TRP A 314 -14.52 5.26 -0.49
CA TRP A 314 -14.50 4.37 -1.64
C TRP A 314 -15.70 3.43 -1.60
N ASP A 315 -16.47 3.45 -2.70
CA ASP A 315 -17.76 2.76 -2.81
C ASP A 315 -17.71 1.49 -3.70
N GLY A 316 -16.54 1.15 -4.26
CA GLY A 316 -16.40 0.04 -5.23
C GLY A 316 -16.54 0.46 -6.68
#